data_AF-A0A3N5ZLU9-F1
#
_entry.id   AF-A0A3N5ZLU9-F1
#
_cell.length_a   1.000
_cell.length_b   1.000
_cell.length_c   1.000
_cell.angle_alpha   90.00
_cell.angle_beta   90.00
_cell.angle_gamma   90.00
#
_symmetry.space_group_name_H-M   'P 1'
#
loop_
_entity.id
_entity.type
_entity.pdbx_description
1 polymer ?
#
loop_
_entity_poly.entity_id
_entity_poly.type
_entity_poly.pdbx_seq_one_letter_code
_entity_poly.pdbx_strand_id
1 'polypeptide(L)'
;MQISRIVLLSIVSALCGSFSFAQKGCQKPFNKWDEAYALKILTNSAWSKQMALGSAFSAADRLGRVEGTDKGMEIGSNTSLSGNTRGLDRGTGVAGEKEIIHSYTVRLFSAMPIREAFVRLFQIRNNYDQMPESQRKQLDVEFEKARTMDVSRNIVVTVSLESNDRELNMEVDRQLHQATLGSLKQDAYLIADKQRVALEDYRPPSGDGAGAKLLFPRTVGGHPVVGPTTKELAFEFFVPGVKHKIYVQWKVKDLLCQDQLIL
;
A
#
# COMPACT_ATOMS: atom_id res chain seq x y z
N MET A 1 15.61 65.32 -25.67
CA MET A 1 14.55 65.20 -24.64
C MET A 1 13.55 64.18 -25.14
N GLN A 2 13.61 62.95 -24.60
CA GLN A 2 12.62 62.39 -23.67
C GLN A 2 11.41 61.78 -24.42
N ILE A 3 10.95 60.54 -24.25
CA ILE A 3 11.21 59.42 -23.32
C ILE A 3 10.87 58.11 -24.06
N SER A 4 11.70 57.08 -23.88
CA SER A 4 11.50 55.70 -24.32
C SER A 4 10.19 55.09 -23.79
N ARG A 5 9.42 54.45 -24.67
CA ARG A 5 8.35 53.52 -24.30
C ARG A 5 8.96 52.15 -24.03
N ILE A 6 9.14 51.82 -22.75
CA ILE A 6 9.52 50.47 -22.29
C ILE A 6 8.23 49.64 -22.24
N VAL A 7 8.12 48.66 -23.13
CA VAL A 7 7.09 47.62 -23.08
C VAL A 7 7.56 46.57 -22.08
N LEU A 8 6.93 46.53 -20.90
CA LEU A 8 7.15 45.50 -19.88
C LEU A 8 6.43 44.22 -20.32
N LEU A 9 7.19 43.27 -20.87
CA LEU A 9 6.71 41.93 -21.15
C LEU A 9 6.53 41.18 -19.82
N SER A 10 5.29 41.07 -19.35
CA SER A 10 4.94 40.24 -18.19
C SER A 10 4.93 38.77 -18.61
N ILE A 11 6.07 38.09 -18.44
CA ILE A 11 6.15 36.63 -18.57
C ILE A 11 5.47 36.04 -17.34
N VAL A 12 4.17 35.80 -17.43
CA VAL A 12 3.45 34.89 -16.54
C VAL A 12 3.99 33.50 -16.85
N SER A 13 5.05 33.11 -16.13
CA SER A 13 5.52 31.74 -16.10
C SER A 13 4.43 30.92 -15.42
N ALA A 14 3.52 30.38 -16.22
CA ALA A 14 2.66 29.28 -15.82
C ALA A 14 3.60 28.14 -15.43
N LEU A 15 3.87 28.01 -14.12
CA LEU A 15 4.33 26.77 -13.54
C LEU A 15 3.22 25.75 -13.78
N CYS A 16 3.27 25.12 -14.95
CA CYS A 16 2.77 23.76 -15.12
C CYS A 16 3.62 22.92 -14.16
N GLY A 17 3.18 22.86 -12.90
CA GLY A 17 3.65 21.88 -11.95
C GLY A 17 3.41 20.53 -12.61
N SER A 18 4.49 19.86 -12.98
CA SER A 18 4.45 18.45 -13.32
C SER A 18 3.93 17.74 -12.07
N PHE A 19 2.61 17.57 -11.99
CA PHE A 19 1.95 16.79 -10.96
C PHE A 19 2.45 15.38 -11.12
N SER A 20 3.56 15.08 -10.44
CA SER A 20 4.09 13.75 -10.35
C SER A 20 2.94 12.89 -9.83
N PHE A 21 2.65 11.82 -10.57
CA PHE A 21 1.65 10.81 -10.22
C PHE A 21 1.84 10.23 -8.79
N ALA A 22 2.95 10.58 -8.14
CA ALA A 22 3.34 10.30 -6.76
C ALA A 22 2.38 10.84 -5.69
N GLN A 23 1.67 11.95 -5.90
CA GLN A 23 0.91 12.62 -4.81
C GLN A 23 -0.58 12.24 -4.70
N LYS A 24 -1.05 11.22 -5.44
CA LYS A 24 -2.48 10.86 -5.50
C LYS A 24 -3.12 10.69 -4.11
N GLY A 25 -2.44 10.03 -3.18
CA GLY A 25 -2.97 9.80 -1.83
C GLY A 25 -3.20 11.06 -0.98
N CYS A 26 -2.68 12.22 -1.37
CA CYS A 26 -2.69 13.43 -0.55
C CYS A 26 -3.44 14.62 -1.17
N GLN A 27 -3.98 14.45 -2.39
CA GLN A 27 -4.68 15.52 -3.10
C GLN A 27 -6.15 15.66 -2.69
N LYS A 28 -6.77 14.58 -2.21
CA LYS A 28 -8.20 14.52 -1.92
C LYS A 28 -8.42 13.85 -0.56
N PRO A 29 -9.30 14.39 0.30
CA PRO A 29 -9.71 13.72 1.53
C PRO A 29 -10.19 12.28 1.28
N PHE A 30 -9.76 11.34 2.11
CA PHE A 30 -10.01 9.91 1.90
C PHE A 30 -11.48 9.53 1.89
N ASN A 31 -12.31 10.26 2.64
CA ASN A 31 -13.77 10.09 2.66
C ASN A 31 -14.45 10.39 1.31
N LYS A 32 -13.73 10.99 0.36
CA LYS A 32 -14.21 11.22 -1.01
C LYS A 32 -13.62 10.25 -2.04
N TRP A 33 -12.81 9.28 -1.64
CA TRP A 33 -12.32 8.26 -2.56
C TRP A 33 -13.44 7.25 -2.85
N ASP A 34 -13.51 6.81 -4.10
CA ASP A 34 -14.26 5.61 -4.46
C ASP A 34 -13.42 4.36 -4.19
N GLU A 35 -14.01 3.17 -4.39
CA GLU A 35 -13.33 1.91 -4.12
C GLU A 35 -12.11 1.72 -5.04
N ALA A 36 -12.24 2.05 -6.33
CA ALA A 36 -11.17 1.90 -7.30
C ALA A 36 -9.94 2.76 -6.93
N TYR A 37 -10.17 3.97 -6.45
CA TYR A 37 -9.13 4.88 -5.99
C TYR A 37 -8.46 4.38 -4.72
N ALA A 38 -9.24 3.96 -3.71
CA ALA A 38 -8.70 3.39 -2.48
C ALA A 38 -7.85 2.13 -2.76
N LEU A 39 -8.33 1.23 -3.63
CA LEU A 39 -7.58 0.06 -4.08
C LEU A 39 -6.28 0.45 -4.79
N LYS A 40 -6.33 1.48 -5.65
CA LYS A 40 -5.13 1.99 -6.32
C LYS A 40 -4.10 2.52 -5.33
N ILE A 41 -4.52 3.22 -4.27
CA ILE A 41 -3.61 3.64 -3.20
C ILE A 41 -2.95 2.45 -2.52
N LEU A 42 -3.66 1.32 -2.35
CA LEU A 42 -3.15 0.11 -1.71
C LEU A 42 -2.30 -0.78 -2.62
N THR A 43 -2.43 -0.70 -3.94
CA THR A 43 -1.74 -1.62 -4.88
C THR A 43 -0.68 -0.93 -5.73
N ASN A 44 -0.90 0.33 -6.14
CA ASN A 44 -0.02 1.04 -7.06
C ASN A 44 -0.05 2.56 -6.79
N SER A 45 0.77 2.98 -5.83
CA SER A 45 0.92 4.37 -5.41
C SER A 45 2.38 4.66 -5.07
N ALA A 46 2.68 5.90 -4.66
CA ALA A 46 4.01 6.21 -4.14
C ALA A 46 4.37 5.34 -2.93
N TRP A 47 3.40 4.90 -2.12
CA TRP A 47 3.63 4.14 -0.89
C TRP A 47 3.37 2.64 -1.03
N SER A 48 2.86 2.16 -2.17
CA SER A 48 2.57 0.75 -2.39
C SER A 48 3.05 0.27 -3.75
N LYS A 49 3.70 -0.90 -3.78
CA LYS A 49 4.10 -1.55 -5.03
C LYS A 49 3.65 -2.99 -5.06
N GLN A 50 3.24 -3.41 -6.24
CA GLN A 50 2.90 -4.79 -6.54
C GLN A 50 4.04 -5.42 -7.34
N MET A 51 4.54 -6.56 -6.88
CA MET A 51 5.57 -7.37 -7.51
C MET A 51 4.94 -8.68 -7.95
N ALA A 52 4.84 -8.90 -9.26
CA ALA A 52 4.43 -10.19 -9.80
C ALA A 52 5.63 -11.16 -9.82
N LEU A 53 5.40 -12.41 -9.46
CA LEU A 53 6.32 -13.53 -9.66
C LEU A 53 5.65 -14.45 -10.69
N GLY A 54 6.11 -14.39 -11.94
CA GLY A 54 5.42 -14.97 -13.10
C GLY A 54 5.57 -14.05 -14.32
N SER A 55 5.25 -14.54 -15.53
CA SER A 55 5.73 -13.98 -16.81
C SER A 55 5.64 -12.44 -16.93
N ALA A 56 6.72 -11.85 -17.49
CA ALA A 56 6.97 -10.41 -17.55
C ALA A 56 5.94 -9.57 -18.36
N PHE A 57 4.89 -10.19 -18.90
CA PHE A 57 3.95 -9.56 -19.81
C PHE A 57 2.72 -8.91 -19.15
N SER A 58 2.47 -9.10 -17.85
CA SER A 58 1.14 -8.80 -17.29
C SER A 58 1.01 -7.57 -16.38
N ALA A 59 2.09 -6.84 -16.09
CA ALA A 59 2.01 -5.72 -15.13
C ALA A 59 1.45 -4.40 -15.73
N ALA A 60 1.75 -4.10 -17.00
CA ALA A 60 1.37 -2.83 -17.63
C ALA A 60 -0.05 -2.83 -18.23
N ASP A 61 -0.52 -3.98 -18.75
CA ASP A 61 -1.81 -4.10 -19.45
C ASP A 61 -3.04 -4.14 -18.52
N ARG A 62 -2.83 -4.30 -17.21
CA ARG A 62 -3.92 -4.51 -16.23
C ARG A 62 -4.58 -3.23 -15.70
N LEU A 63 -4.08 -2.05 -16.03
CA LEU A 63 -4.67 -0.77 -15.60
C LEU A 63 -5.76 -0.24 -16.55
N GLY A 64 -6.01 -0.90 -17.68
CA GLY A 64 -6.88 -0.41 -18.75
C GLY A 64 -8.33 -0.92 -18.76
N ARG A 65 -8.74 -1.84 -17.88
CA ARG A 65 -10.07 -2.48 -17.98
C ARG A 65 -10.84 -2.45 -16.67
N VAL A 66 -11.44 -1.30 -16.36
CA VAL A 66 -12.54 -1.19 -15.40
C VAL A 66 -13.68 -0.47 -16.11
N GLU A 67 -14.59 -1.23 -16.71
CA GLU A 67 -15.85 -0.73 -17.22
C GLU A 67 -16.96 -1.76 -16.96
N GLY A 68 -17.94 -1.35 -16.15
CA GLY A 68 -19.31 -1.88 -16.08
C GLY A 68 -19.56 -3.26 -15.46
N THR A 69 -20.26 -3.31 -14.32
CA THR A 69 -21.73 -3.48 -14.25
C THR A 69 -22.22 -3.80 -12.84
N ASP A 70 -23.32 -3.14 -12.47
CA ASP A 70 -24.14 -3.32 -11.28
C ASP A 70 -24.63 -4.76 -11.05
N LYS A 71 -24.72 -5.16 -9.77
CA LYS A 71 -26.00 -5.53 -9.11
C LYS A 71 -25.78 -5.88 -7.64
N GLY A 72 -26.58 -5.25 -6.77
CA GLY A 72 -26.54 -5.42 -5.32
C GLY A 72 -26.95 -6.82 -4.84
N MET A 73 -26.54 -7.15 -3.62
CA MET A 73 -27.01 -8.29 -2.85
C MET A 73 -26.83 -7.99 -1.35
N GLU A 74 -27.93 -8.01 -0.59
CA GLU A 74 -27.92 -8.10 0.88
C GLU A 74 -27.43 -9.48 1.33
N ILE A 75 -26.91 -9.60 2.56
CA ILE A 75 -27.16 -10.67 3.56
C ILE A 75 -26.11 -10.64 4.69
N GLY A 76 -26.58 -10.68 5.94
CA GLY A 76 -26.21 -11.69 6.96
C GLY A 76 -24.83 -11.64 7.62
N SER A 77 -24.86 -11.41 8.93
CA SER A 77 -23.80 -11.50 9.92
C SER A 77 -22.97 -12.80 9.90
N ASN A 78 -21.66 -12.65 9.67
CA ASN A 78 -20.53 -13.35 10.32
C ASN A 78 -19.22 -12.90 9.64
N THR A 79 -18.71 -11.74 10.04
CA THR A 79 -17.66 -11.02 9.31
C THR A 79 -16.26 -11.48 9.69
N SER A 80 -15.83 -12.63 9.16
CA SER A 80 -14.43 -12.82 8.76
C SER A 80 -14.23 -12.07 7.44
N LEU A 81 -13.16 -11.29 7.32
CA LEU A 81 -12.75 -10.60 6.09
C LEU A 81 -12.38 -11.59 4.96
N SER A 82 -13.41 -12.20 4.40
CA SER A 82 -13.38 -12.92 3.13
C SER A 82 -14.47 -12.27 2.27
N GLY A 83 -14.17 -11.09 1.75
CA GLY A 83 -15.01 -10.43 0.77
C GLY A 83 -15.06 -11.29 -0.50
N ASN A 84 -16.21 -11.92 -0.74
CA ASN A 84 -16.51 -12.60 -2.00
C ASN A 84 -16.54 -11.57 -3.13
N THR A 85 -15.43 -11.43 -3.83
CA THR A 85 -15.32 -10.76 -5.13
C THR A 85 -16.11 -11.58 -6.18
N ARG A 86 -17.44 -11.45 -6.20
CA ARG A 86 -18.28 -11.97 -7.29
C ARG A 86 -18.11 -11.06 -8.51
N GLY A 87 -17.06 -11.34 -9.26
CA GLY A 87 -16.72 -10.64 -10.50
C GLY A 87 -15.35 -11.00 -11.04
N LEU A 88 -14.85 -12.20 -10.76
CA LEU A 88 -13.64 -12.78 -11.33
C LEU A 88 -13.73 -14.27 -11.07
N ASP A 89 -14.24 -15.02 -12.03
CA ASP A 89 -14.16 -16.48 -12.02
C ASP A 89 -12.68 -16.89 -12.15
N ARG A 90 -11.97 -16.84 -11.03
CA ARG A 90 -10.61 -17.36 -10.83
C ARG A 90 -10.68 -18.80 -10.30
N GLY A 91 -11.66 -19.56 -10.77
CA GLY A 91 -11.80 -20.99 -10.53
C GLY A 91 -10.63 -21.79 -11.11
N THR A 92 -10.02 -22.57 -10.21
CA THR A 92 -9.23 -23.81 -10.38
C THR A 92 -8.58 -24.04 -11.75
N GLY A 93 -7.26 -23.84 -11.81
CA GLY A 93 -6.42 -24.29 -12.93
C GLY A 93 -5.24 -25.12 -12.42
N VAL A 94 -5.50 -26.35 -11.95
CA VAL A 94 -4.44 -27.36 -11.74
C VAL A 94 -4.23 -28.20 -13.03
N ALA A 95 -4.97 -27.89 -14.10
CA ALA A 95 -4.85 -28.55 -15.39
C ALA A 95 -5.00 -27.55 -16.55
N GLY A 96 -3.88 -27.08 -17.11
CA GLY A 96 -3.81 -26.81 -18.55
C GLY A 96 -3.48 -25.40 -19.00
N GLU A 97 -4.38 -24.41 -18.86
CA GLU A 97 -4.26 -23.18 -19.69
C GLU A 97 -4.71 -21.88 -18.99
N LYS A 98 -4.27 -21.63 -17.75
CA LYS A 98 -4.34 -20.28 -17.17
C LYS A 98 -2.97 -19.90 -16.62
N GLU A 99 -2.51 -18.70 -16.96
CA GLU A 99 -1.27 -18.14 -16.41
C GLU A 99 -1.34 -18.17 -14.88
N ILE A 100 -0.35 -18.78 -14.25
CA ILE A 100 -0.20 -18.74 -12.80
C ILE A 100 0.18 -17.30 -12.42
N ILE A 101 -0.66 -16.68 -11.60
CA ILE A 101 -0.47 -15.31 -11.13
C ILE A 101 -0.12 -15.39 -9.66
N HIS A 102 1.10 -15.00 -9.31
CA HIS A 102 1.49 -14.75 -7.94
C HIS A 102 1.89 -13.29 -7.82
N SER A 103 1.34 -12.58 -6.84
CA SER A 103 1.69 -11.19 -6.67
C SER A 103 1.78 -10.78 -5.21
N TYR A 104 2.96 -10.30 -4.84
CA TYR A 104 3.17 -9.67 -3.56
C TYR A 104 2.85 -8.18 -3.66
N THR A 105 2.02 -7.69 -2.75
CA THR A 105 1.85 -6.26 -2.55
C THR A 105 2.61 -5.83 -1.30
N VAL A 106 3.51 -4.87 -1.48
CA VAL A 106 4.33 -4.27 -0.42
C VAL A 106 3.86 -2.83 -0.21
N ARG A 107 3.59 -2.44 1.04
CA ARG A 107 3.07 -1.11 1.37
C ARG A 107 3.82 -0.51 2.55
N LEU A 108 4.12 0.78 2.48
CA LEU A 108 4.58 1.58 3.61
C LEU A 108 3.36 1.91 4.49
N PHE A 109 2.99 0.99 5.37
CA PHE A 109 1.80 1.10 6.22
C PHE A 109 1.89 2.24 7.24
N SER A 110 3.09 2.65 7.61
CA SER A 110 3.31 3.86 8.41
C SER A 110 3.01 5.16 7.65
N ALA A 111 2.79 5.12 6.33
CA ALA A 111 2.28 6.24 5.58
C ALA A 111 0.77 6.42 5.78
N MET A 112 0.35 7.65 6.09
CA MET A 112 -1.06 8.00 6.32
C MET A 112 -1.98 7.58 5.15
N PRO A 113 -1.65 7.84 3.86
CA PRO A 113 -2.55 7.48 2.75
C PRO A 113 -2.87 5.98 2.68
N ILE A 114 -1.93 5.12 3.09
CA ILE A 114 -2.14 3.67 3.11
C ILE A 114 -3.18 3.30 4.19
N ARG A 115 -3.06 3.84 5.41
CA ARG A 115 -4.02 3.57 6.50
C ARG A 115 -5.40 4.13 6.18
N GLU A 116 -5.45 5.33 5.62
CA GLU A 116 -6.70 5.93 5.15
C GLU A 116 -7.37 5.12 4.03
N ALA A 117 -6.59 4.52 3.14
CA ALA A 117 -7.13 3.67 2.08
C ALA A 117 -7.74 2.38 2.64
N PHE A 118 -7.13 1.75 3.65
CA PHE A 118 -7.73 0.61 4.35
C PHE A 118 -9.05 1.00 5.01
N VAL A 119 -9.09 2.12 5.74
CA VAL A 119 -10.31 2.64 6.36
C VAL A 119 -11.39 2.90 5.32
N ARG A 120 -11.07 3.60 4.23
CA ARG A 120 -12.06 3.92 3.20
C ARG A 120 -12.61 2.66 2.53
N LEU A 121 -11.74 1.70 2.23
CA LEU A 121 -12.15 0.45 1.61
C LEU A 121 -13.09 -0.34 2.54
N PHE A 122 -12.79 -0.36 3.84
CA PHE A 122 -13.69 -0.94 4.83
C PHE A 122 -15.03 -0.19 4.87
N GLN A 123 -15.03 1.14 4.91
CA GLN A 123 -16.25 1.95 4.92
C GLN A 123 -17.15 1.63 3.73
N ILE A 124 -16.58 1.63 2.51
CA ILE A 124 -17.34 1.36 1.28
C ILE A 124 -17.92 -0.05 1.30
N ARG A 125 -17.11 -1.07 1.61
CA ARG A 125 -17.52 -2.48 1.56
C ARG A 125 -18.54 -2.87 2.63
N ASN A 126 -18.61 -2.10 3.72
CA ASN A 126 -19.56 -2.32 4.80
C ASN A 126 -20.74 -1.34 4.75
N ASN A 127 -20.96 -0.64 3.62
CA ASN A 127 -22.08 0.30 3.47
C ASN A 127 -22.12 1.39 4.57
N TYR A 128 -20.95 1.83 5.04
CA TYR A 128 -20.83 2.78 6.15
C TYR A 128 -21.63 4.06 5.92
N ASP A 129 -21.65 4.57 4.68
CA ASP A 129 -22.35 5.82 4.34
C ASP A 129 -23.89 5.69 4.53
N GLN A 130 -24.41 4.47 4.56
CA GLN A 130 -25.84 4.13 4.75
C GLN A 130 -26.16 3.67 6.18
N MET A 131 -25.16 3.53 7.05
CA MET A 131 -25.37 3.09 8.43
C MET A 131 -26.04 4.17 9.30
N PRO A 132 -26.80 3.77 10.34
CA PRO A 132 -27.28 4.69 11.37
C PRO A 132 -26.13 5.43 12.06
N GLU A 133 -26.37 6.68 12.48
CA GLU A 133 -25.33 7.53 13.08
C GLU A 133 -24.67 6.90 14.32
N SER A 134 -25.44 6.18 15.14
CA SER A 134 -24.92 5.50 16.33
C SER A 134 -23.91 4.39 15.99
N GLN A 135 -24.14 3.65 14.91
CA GLN A 135 -23.20 2.61 14.44
C GLN A 135 -21.95 3.25 13.81
N ARG A 136 -22.13 4.33 13.03
CA ARG A 136 -21.00 5.07 12.45
C ARG A 136 -20.06 5.61 13.51
N LYS A 137 -20.59 6.23 14.57
CA LYS A 137 -19.76 6.76 15.68
C LYS A 137 -18.91 5.68 16.36
N GLN A 138 -19.42 4.47 16.50
CA GLN A 138 -18.65 3.36 17.07
C GLN A 138 -17.49 2.96 16.15
N LEU A 139 -17.75 2.85 14.84
CA LEU A 139 -16.72 2.54 13.86
C LEU A 139 -15.70 3.68 13.71
N ASP A 140 -16.12 4.94 13.83
CA ASP A 140 -15.24 6.10 13.74
C ASP A 140 -14.15 6.09 14.80
N VAL A 141 -14.46 5.61 16.02
CA VAL A 141 -13.45 5.42 17.07
C VAL A 141 -12.38 4.42 16.65
N GLU A 142 -12.79 3.30 16.05
CA GLU A 142 -11.85 2.27 15.57
C GLU A 142 -11.06 2.73 14.34
N PHE A 143 -11.70 3.45 13.41
CA PHE A 143 -11.04 4.03 12.26
C PHE A 143 -10.04 5.11 12.65
N GLU A 144 -10.35 5.93 13.65
CA GLU A 144 -9.43 6.96 14.11
C GLU A 144 -8.21 6.32 14.78
N LYS A 145 -8.38 5.26 15.59
CA LYS A 145 -7.25 4.47 16.10
C LYS A 145 -6.39 3.91 14.98
N ALA A 146 -7.00 3.37 13.91
CA ALA A 146 -6.26 2.85 12.77
C ALA A 146 -5.50 3.97 12.03
N ARG A 147 -6.11 5.15 11.83
CA ARG A 147 -5.48 6.30 11.15
C ARG A 147 -4.35 6.91 11.97
N THR A 148 -4.56 7.03 13.28
CA THR A 148 -3.63 7.69 14.24
C THR A 148 -2.69 6.70 14.93
N MET A 149 -2.62 5.46 14.46
CA MET A 149 -1.68 4.46 14.95
C MET A 149 -0.29 5.06 15.15
N ASP A 150 0.27 4.87 16.35
CA ASP A 150 1.61 5.36 16.66
C ASP A 150 2.65 4.61 15.84
N VAL A 151 3.17 5.30 14.84
CA VAL A 151 4.27 4.87 13.98
C VAL A 151 5.47 5.81 14.12
N SER A 152 5.53 6.59 15.20
CA SER A 152 6.57 7.60 15.43
C SER A 152 7.97 6.99 15.58
N ARG A 153 8.06 5.75 16.06
CA ARG A 153 9.33 5.02 16.25
C ARG A 153 9.68 4.10 15.10
N ASN A 154 8.69 3.66 14.33
CA ASN A 154 8.86 2.61 13.33
C ASN A 154 8.40 3.02 11.93
N ILE A 155 9.17 2.59 10.93
CA ILE A 155 8.71 2.44 9.55
C ILE A 155 8.07 1.05 9.48
N VAL A 156 6.78 0.99 9.18
CA VAL A 156 6.01 -0.24 9.12
C VAL A 156 5.79 -0.62 7.66
N VAL A 157 6.32 -1.77 7.26
CA VAL A 157 6.12 -2.33 5.92
C VAL A 157 5.17 -3.51 6.01
N THR A 158 4.09 -3.51 5.23
CA THR A 158 3.20 -4.66 5.12
C THR A 158 3.47 -5.47 3.87
N VAL A 159 3.34 -6.79 3.97
CA VAL A 159 3.44 -7.73 2.85
C VAL A 159 2.19 -8.63 2.82
N SER A 160 1.55 -8.71 1.66
CA SER A 160 0.43 -9.63 1.38
C SER A 160 0.63 -10.33 0.04
N LEU A 161 0.29 -11.62 -0.04
CA LEU A 161 0.26 -12.37 -1.29
C LEU A 161 -1.17 -12.44 -1.83
N GLU A 162 -1.31 -12.27 -3.14
CA GLU A 162 -2.49 -12.66 -3.89
C GLU A 162 -2.07 -13.65 -4.99
N SER A 163 -2.70 -14.82 -5.02
CA SER A 163 -2.47 -15.81 -6.06
C SER A 163 -3.73 -16.58 -6.47
N ASN A 164 -3.75 -17.07 -7.72
CA ASN A 164 -4.71 -18.10 -8.15
C ASN A 164 -4.24 -19.53 -7.82
N ASP A 165 -3.01 -19.70 -7.33
CA ASP A 165 -2.52 -20.94 -6.73
C ASP A 165 -2.94 -20.99 -5.26
N ARG A 166 -3.89 -21.89 -4.96
CA ARG A 166 -4.42 -22.07 -3.60
C ARG A 166 -3.38 -22.64 -2.65
N GLU A 167 -2.53 -23.55 -3.11
CA GLU A 167 -1.54 -24.22 -2.26
C GLU A 167 -0.47 -23.21 -1.85
N LEU A 168 0.01 -22.40 -2.80
CA LEU A 168 0.96 -21.33 -2.48
C LEU A 168 0.37 -20.32 -1.50
N ASN A 169 -0.88 -19.87 -1.70
CA ASN A 169 -1.52 -18.94 -0.77
C ASN A 169 -1.59 -19.52 0.64
N MET A 170 -2.04 -20.77 0.79
CA MET A 170 -2.13 -21.44 2.09
C MET A 170 -0.76 -21.61 2.74
N GLU A 171 0.26 -21.97 1.97
CA GLU A 171 1.61 -22.16 2.50
C GLU A 171 2.24 -20.85 2.94
N VAL A 172 2.17 -19.79 2.12
CA VAL A 172 2.69 -18.47 2.48
C VAL A 172 1.97 -17.90 3.69
N ASP A 173 0.65 -18.02 3.74
CA ASP A 173 -0.15 -17.57 4.88
C ASP A 173 0.26 -18.30 6.18
N ARG A 174 0.33 -19.63 6.14
CA ARG A 174 0.78 -20.45 7.27
C ARG A 174 2.17 -20.07 7.75
N GLN A 175 3.11 -19.90 6.82
CA GLN A 175 4.50 -19.59 7.14
C GLN A 175 4.66 -18.19 7.74
N LEU A 176 3.93 -17.20 7.24
CA LEU A 176 3.91 -15.86 7.83
C LEU A 176 3.29 -15.90 9.24
N HIS A 177 2.19 -16.61 9.46
CA HIS A 177 1.61 -16.75 10.81
C HIS A 177 2.54 -17.44 11.82
N GLN A 178 3.36 -18.39 11.37
CA GLN A 178 4.31 -19.12 12.22
C GLN A 178 5.66 -18.42 12.39
N ALA A 179 5.95 -17.42 11.56
CA ALA A 179 7.21 -16.70 11.62
C ALA A 179 7.34 -15.90 12.92
N THR A 180 8.57 -15.80 13.40
CA THR A 180 8.93 -14.99 14.56
C THR A 180 9.93 -13.92 14.15
N LEU A 181 10.09 -12.88 14.97
CA LEU A 181 11.16 -11.91 14.77
C LEU A 181 12.53 -12.61 14.61
N GLY A 182 12.83 -13.59 15.47
CA GLY A 182 14.08 -14.35 15.43
C GLY A 182 14.32 -15.05 14.10
N SER A 183 13.30 -15.70 13.54
CA SER A 183 13.42 -16.39 12.25
C SER A 183 13.56 -15.44 11.06
N LEU A 184 13.11 -14.18 11.18
CA LEU A 184 13.10 -13.22 10.06
C LEU A 184 14.24 -12.20 10.10
N LYS A 185 15.02 -12.11 11.19
CA LYS A 185 16.10 -11.12 11.35
C LYS A 185 17.13 -11.10 10.22
N GLN A 186 17.38 -12.25 9.58
CA GLN A 186 18.32 -12.39 8.46
C GLN A 186 17.65 -12.38 7.09
N ASP A 187 16.32 -12.37 7.05
CA ASP A 187 15.53 -12.50 5.84
C ASP A 187 14.85 -11.17 5.44
N ALA A 188 14.80 -10.16 6.33
CA ALA A 188 14.08 -8.89 6.09
C ALA A 188 14.89 -7.64 6.42
N TYR A 189 14.94 -6.69 5.49
CA TYR A 189 15.70 -5.44 5.63
C TYR A 189 15.02 -4.25 4.95
N LEU A 190 15.15 -3.08 5.57
CA LEU A 190 15.07 -1.80 4.85
C LEU A 190 16.47 -1.38 4.42
N ILE A 191 16.57 -0.73 3.27
CA ILE A 191 17.82 -0.22 2.71
C ILE A 191 17.57 1.25 2.36
N ALA A 192 18.15 2.17 3.13
CA ALA A 192 18.11 3.60 2.85
C ALA A 192 19.42 4.00 2.18
N ASP A 193 19.37 4.34 0.89
CA ASP A 193 20.52 4.45 0.00
C ASP A 193 21.47 3.22 0.09
N LYS A 194 22.53 3.29 0.89
CA LYS A 194 23.50 2.19 1.11
C LYS A 194 23.44 1.59 2.52
N GLN A 195 22.63 2.15 3.41
CA GLN A 195 22.51 1.70 4.79
C GLN A 195 21.44 0.62 4.89
N ARG A 196 21.85 -0.59 5.30
CA ARG A 196 20.93 -1.69 5.60
C ARG A 196 20.47 -1.60 7.05
N VAL A 197 19.16 -1.63 7.25
CA VAL A 197 18.48 -1.53 8.55
C VAL A 197 17.79 -2.85 8.83
N ALA A 198 18.15 -3.44 9.97
CA ALA A 198 17.59 -4.71 10.41
C ALA A 198 16.15 -4.54 10.93
N LEU A 199 15.39 -5.63 10.80
CA LEU A 199 14.06 -5.75 11.40
C LEU A 199 14.14 -5.61 12.93
N GLU A 200 13.35 -4.70 13.49
CA GLU A 200 13.24 -4.50 14.94
C GLU A 200 12.12 -5.34 15.54
N ASP A 201 10.98 -5.44 14.84
CA ASP A 201 9.81 -6.19 15.31
C ASP A 201 9.01 -6.78 14.14
N TYR A 202 8.22 -7.81 14.43
CA TYR A 202 7.39 -8.54 13.48
C TYR A 202 6.00 -8.77 14.04
N ARG A 203 4.97 -8.49 13.25
CA ARG A 203 3.59 -8.88 13.56
C ARG A 203 3.06 -9.78 12.44
N PRO A 204 2.56 -10.98 12.76
CA PRO A 204 1.96 -11.86 11.77
C PRO A 204 0.74 -11.20 11.12
N PRO A 205 0.24 -11.75 10.00
CA PRO A 205 -1.02 -11.31 9.43
C PRO A 205 -2.13 -11.31 10.48
N SER A 206 -3.01 -10.32 10.38
CA SER A 206 -4.14 -10.13 11.28
C SER A 206 -5.42 -9.93 10.47
N GLY A 207 -6.57 -9.96 11.15
CA GLY A 207 -7.87 -9.71 10.55
C GLY A 207 -8.11 -8.25 10.10
N ASP A 208 -7.07 -7.46 9.85
CA ASP A 208 -7.18 -6.11 9.27
C ASP A 208 -6.97 -6.10 7.75
N GLY A 209 -6.60 -7.25 7.17
CA GLY A 209 -6.37 -7.40 5.72
C GLY A 209 -5.08 -6.73 5.22
N ALA A 210 -4.24 -6.16 6.10
CA ALA A 210 -2.99 -5.52 5.70
C ALA A 210 -1.87 -6.53 5.37
N GLY A 211 -2.02 -7.78 5.85
CA GLY A 211 -1.00 -8.81 5.77
C GLY A 211 0.00 -8.75 6.93
N ALA A 212 1.15 -9.41 6.75
CA ALA A 212 2.23 -9.42 7.74
C ALA A 212 2.88 -8.04 7.85
N LYS A 213 3.24 -7.60 9.06
CA LYS A 213 3.83 -6.29 9.32
C LYS A 213 5.28 -6.47 9.79
N LEU A 214 6.19 -5.81 9.09
CA LEU A 214 7.62 -5.77 9.38
C LEU A 214 7.96 -4.34 9.86
N LEU A 215 8.45 -4.24 11.09
CA LEU A 215 8.68 -2.97 11.76
C LEU A 215 10.18 -2.71 11.82
N PHE A 216 10.59 -1.59 11.23
CA PHE A 216 11.98 -1.14 11.19
C PHE A 216 12.09 0.14 12.02
N PRO A 217 13.22 0.38 12.69
CA PRO A 217 13.38 1.60 13.47
C PRO A 217 13.50 2.81 12.53
N ARG A 218 12.96 3.95 12.93
CA ARG A 218 13.17 5.22 12.21
C ARG A 218 14.54 5.81 12.43
N THR A 219 15.23 5.41 13.50
CA THR A 219 16.57 5.89 13.84
C THR A 219 17.51 4.73 14.10
N VAL A 220 18.77 4.89 13.66
CA VAL A 220 19.85 3.95 13.96
C VAL A 220 21.02 4.77 14.48
N GLY A 221 21.50 4.45 15.69
CA GLY A 221 22.56 5.23 16.35
C GLY A 221 22.17 6.69 16.59
N GLY A 222 20.88 7.00 16.78
CA GLY A 222 20.37 8.36 16.98
C GLY A 222 20.15 9.17 15.68
N HIS A 223 20.51 8.64 14.51
CA HIS A 223 20.31 9.31 13.23
C HIS A 223 19.07 8.76 12.50
N PRO A 224 18.26 9.61 11.85
CA PRO A 224 17.15 9.17 11.01
C PRO A 224 17.61 8.24 9.89
N VAL A 225 16.92 7.12 9.71
CA VAL A 225 17.15 6.16 8.61
C VAL A 225 16.81 6.80 7.27
N VAL A 226 15.69 7.53 7.20
CA VAL A 226 15.31 8.31 6.03
C VAL A 226 15.26 9.78 6.43
N GLY A 227 16.03 10.60 5.74
CA GLY A 227 16.11 12.04 5.95
C GLY A 227 15.99 12.81 4.64
N PRO A 228 16.15 14.16 4.68
CA PRO A 228 15.98 15.02 3.51
C PRO A 228 16.92 14.72 2.34
N THR A 229 18.09 14.14 2.62
CA THR A 229 19.10 13.80 1.60
C THR A 229 18.98 12.38 1.08
N THR A 230 18.17 11.53 1.72
CA THR A 230 17.98 10.14 1.31
C THR A 230 17.29 10.14 -0.05
N LYS A 231 17.85 9.45 -1.03
CA LYS A 231 17.31 9.44 -2.40
C LYS A 231 16.38 8.25 -2.57
N GLU A 232 16.78 7.11 -2.04
CA GLU A 232 16.13 5.84 -2.28
C GLU A 232 15.89 5.10 -0.97
N LEU A 233 14.72 4.47 -0.89
CA LEU A 233 14.38 3.50 0.15
C LEU A 233 14.01 2.21 -0.55
N ALA A 234 14.61 1.09 -0.17
CA ALA A 234 14.23 -0.22 -0.66
C ALA A 234 13.89 -1.15 0.49
N PHE A 235 13.00 -2.10 0.22
CA PHE A 235 12.64 -3.20 1.09
C PHE A 235 13.05 -4.50 0.44
N GLU A 236 13.82 -5.31 1.17
CA GLU A 236 14.21 -6.65 0.79
C GLU A 236 13.64 -7.65 1.78
N PHE A 237 12.97 -8.69 1.29
CA PHE A 237 12.41 -9.74 2.13
C PHE A 237 12.42 -11.10 1.44
N PHE A 238 12.93 -12.12 2.13
CA PHE A 238 12.81 -13.52 1.74
C PHE A 238 11.63 -14.14 2.48
N VAL A 239 10.60 -14.53 1.72
CA VAL A 239 9.37 -15.07 2.31
C VAL A 239 9.65 -16.44 2.92
N PRO A 240 9.28 -16.69 4.20
CA PRO A 240 9.52 -17.97 4.85
C PRO A 240 8.79 -19.13 4.14
N GLY A 241 9.37 -20.32 4.21
CA GLY A 241 8.85 -21.55 3.58
C GLY A 241 9.07 -21.65 2.07
N VAL A 242 8.80 -20.59 1.31
CA VAL A 242 8.87 -20.58 -0.17
C VAL A 242 10.11 -19.88 -0.72
N LYS A 243 10.83 -19.13 0.11
CA LYS A 243 12.07 -18.40 -0.23
C LYS A 243 11.97 -17.46 -1.44
N HIS A 244 10.75 -17.03 -1.78
CA HIS A 244 10.52 -15.96 -2.76
C HIS A 244 11.22 -14.68 -2.29
N LYS A 245 12.02 -14.07 -3.16
CA LYS A 245 12.66 -12.79 -2.89
C LYS A 245 11.73 -11.65 -3.31
N ILE A 246 11.37 -10.82 -2.35
CA ILE A 246 10.70 -9.53 -2.57
C ILE A 246 11.77 -8.44 -2.52
N TYR A 247 11.84 -7.63 -3.58
CA TYR A 247 12.68 -6.44 -3.61
C TYR A 247 11.90 -5.28 -4.22
N VAL A 248 11.60 -4.27 -3.41
CA VAL A 248 10.78 -3.13 -3.80
C VAL A 248 11.52 -1.84 -3.46
N GLN A 249 11.59 -0.92 -4.42
CA GLN A 249 12.30 0.35 -4.26
C GLN A 249 11.38 1.55 -4.48
N TRP A 250 11.50 2.54 -3.60
CA TRP A 250 10.83 3.83 -3.64
C TRP A 250 11.85 4.95 -3.81
N LYS A 251 11.48 5.98 -4.56
CA LYS A 251 12.20 7.25 -4.57
C LYS A 251 11.65 8.10 -3.44
N VAL A 252 12.48 8.54 -2.51
CA VAL A 252 12.03 9.26 -1.30
C VAL A 252 11.32 10.56 -1.65
N LYS A 253 11.74 11.25 -2.72
CA LYS A 253 11.07 12.45 -3.23
C LYS A 253 9.62 12.22 -3.65
N ASP A 254 9.23 10.98 -3.97
CA ASP A 254 7.86 10.62 -4.35
C ASP A 254 7.00 10.34 -3.11
N LEU A 255 7.60 10.17 -1.92
CA LEU A 255 6.92 9.88 -0.65
C LEU A 255 6.49 11.16 0.10
N LEU A 256 6.49 12.31 -0.59
CA LEU A 256 6.17 13.61 -0.01
C LEU A 256 4.69 13.95 -0.20
N CYS A 257 4.08 14.52 0.84
CA CYS A 257 2.79 15.21 0.76
C CYS A 257 2.94 16.62 1.30
N GLN A 258 2.60 17.63 0.48
CA GLN A 258 2.77 19.04 0.87
C GLN A 258 4.20 19.31 1.42
N ASP A 259 5.21 18.80 0.71
CA ASP A 259 6.64 18.87 1.06
C ASP A 259 7.06 18.17 2.37
N GLN A 260 6.13 17.48 3.03
CA GLN A 260 6.41 16.66 4.21
C GLN A 260 6.61 15.20 3.80
N LEU A 261 7.69 14.59 4.31
CA LEU A 261 7.95 13.17 4.14
C LEU A 261 6.92 12.34 4.91
N ILE A 262 6.11 11.58 4.17
CA ILE A 262 5.12 10.67 4.72
C ILE A 262 5.67 9.26 4.57
N LEU A 263 6.20 8.74 5.67
CA LEU A 263 6.74 7.39 5.79
C LEU A 263 6.16 6.74 6.99
#